data_AF-E4XWP8-F1
#
_entry.id   AF-E4XWP8-F1
#
_cell.length_a   1.000
_cell.length_b   1.000
_cell.length_c   1.000
_cell.angle_alpha   90.00
_cell.angle_beta   90.00
_cell.angle_gamma   90.00
#
_symmetry.space_group_name_H-M   'P 1'
#
loop_
_entity.id
_entity.type
_entity.pdbx_description
1 polymer ?
#
loop_
_entity_poly.entity_id
_entity_poly.type
_entity_poly.pdbx_seq_one_letter_code
_entity_poly.pdbx_strand_id
1 'polypeptide(L)'
;MVKPVGPNKWKLSTMTNLSSSKGASKKCNLVIDNARRHDPLPTFREQILLESNDKIFSYMRGVREVVKRLRESLGSVNAEIKYLLRCKDTLEKSFEHIRKDIKLNTDTVNLRKNRPMRESDRDEADNLLLGEKRELNDIKRGLESKLRQVQRQLSELSNSRSRVSAVLEERNEILEFLAVHAANGRAYKTHMSDAIRQIGPEEFLPDGIAEELLPLIDTPESQTADKESHECTHRSSELRREVKLAIGDAHVRAKDAHENVNDGLMQKVAETVTLEQKLDLARGKNRKAVHKLERHKNLTETAKGYVDGPESQENLTTREYMNRPLVKTYHRHPNTTITDTRRIIRASTTLGISIEESRKNIEMLVAAKNKLNADLKDKRAATATDTALVRLRRRRASHRWVMDKVTADPTIEKAATTSWRDAGSHPRMFVKK
;
A
#
# COMPACT_ATOMS: atom_id res chain seq x y z
N MET A 1 92.18 -99.38 4.91
CA MET A 1 92.56 -98.03 4.41
C MET A 1 92.44 -98.03 2.89
N VAL A 2 91.39 -97.43 2.34
CA VAL A 2 91.22 -97.33 0.88
C VAL A 2 92.19 -96.28 0.35
N LYS A 3 93.22 -96.71 -0.38
CA LYS A 3 94.18 -95.79 -1.03
C LYS A 3 93.48 -95.05 -2.18
N PRO A 4 93.59 -93.71 -2.26
CA PRO A 4 92.96 -92.96 -3.34
C PRO A 4 93.64 -93.29 -4.67
N VAL A 5 92.83 -93.60 -5.69
CA VAL A 5 93.28 -94.02 -7.04
C VAL A 5 93.72 -92.84 -7.92
N GLY A 6 93.51 -91.58 -7.48
CA GLY A 6 93.89 -90.36 -8.22
C GLY A 6 94.89 -89.46 -7.47
N PRO A 7 95.53 -88.49 -8.15
CA PRO A 7 96.56 -87.61 -7.57
C PRO A 7 96.03 -86.84 -6.34
N ASN A 8 96.75 -86.84 -5.21
CA ASN A 8 96.33 -86.16 -3.98
C ASN A 8 96.07 -84.65 -4.16
N LYS A 9 96.82 -83.98 -5.05
CA LYS A 9 96.57 -82.58 -5.42
C LYS A 9 95.18 -82.36 -6.03
N TRP A 10 94.68 -83.33 -6.81
CA TRP A 10 93.34 -83.28 -7.40
C TRP A 10 92.25 -83.46 -6.34
N LYS A 11 92.40 -84.43 -5.44
CA LYS A 11 91.45 -84.63 -4.32
C LYS A 11 91.36 -83.40 -3.41
N LEU A 12 92.50 -82.81 -3.04
CA LEU A 12 92.54 -81.59 -2.23
C LEU A 12 91.89 -80.41 -2.96
N SER A 13 92.21 -80.20 -4.24
CA SER A 13 91.58 -79.17 -5.09
C SER A 13 90.06 -79.35 -5.19
N THR A 14 89.58 -80.58 -5.39
CA THR A 14 88.16 -80.91 -5.43
C THR A 14 87.48 -80.65 -4.07
N MET A 15 88.12 -80.98 -2.94
CA MET A 15 87.58 -80.72 -1.60
C MET A 15 87.55 -79.23 -1.25
N THR A 16 88.55 -78.44 -1.68
CA THR A 16 88.51 -76.98 -1.57
C THR A 16 87.41 -76.39 -2.46
N ASN A 17 87.25 -76.87 -3.69
CA ASN A 17 86.15 -76.44 -4.57
C ASN A 17 84.78 -76.78 -3.99
N LEU A 18 84.63 -77.96 -3.36
CA LEU A 18 83.40 -78.38 -2.70
C LEU A 18 83.08 -77.50 -1.48
N SER A 19 84.11 -77.11 -0.71
CA SER A 19 83.98 -76.24 0.46
C SER A 19 83.65 -74.81 0.05
N SER A 20 84.30 -74.29 -0.98
CA SER A 20 83.97 -72.99 -1.60
C SER A 20 82.56 -72.98 -2.18
N SER A 21 82.14 -74.06 -2.83
CA SER A 21 80.76 -74.23 -3.34
C SER A 21 79.73 -74.24 -2.21
N LYS A 22 79.97 -74.97 -1.11
CA LYS A 22 79.12 -74.96 0.09
C LYS A 22 79.07 -73.57 0.74
N GLY A 23 80.20 -72.87 0.81
CA GLY A 23 80.27 -71.49 1.29
C GLY A 23 79.49 -70.51 0.42
N ALA A 24 79.60 -70.63 -0.91
CA ALA A 24 78.86 -69.84 -1.88
C ALA A 24 77.35 -70.13 -1.81
N SER A 25 76.94 -71.39 -1.67
CA SER A 25 75.53 -71.77 -1.52
C SER A 25 74.91 -71.21 -0.23
N LYS A 26 75.62 -71.28 0.91
CA LYS A 26 75.17 -70.62 2.16
C LYS A 26 75.03 -69.10 1.99
N LYS A 27 75.98 -68.45 1.33
CA LYS A 27 75.94 -67.01 1.06
C LYS A 27 74.77 -66.63 0.14
N CYS A 28 74.52 -67.40 -0.93
CA CYS A 28 73.34 -67.23 -1.79
C CYS A 28 72.03 -67.39 -1.03
N ASN A 29 71.88 -68.44 -0.20
CA ASN A 29 70.66 -68.64 0.57
C ASN A 29 70.41 -67.50 1.56
N LEU A 30 71.47 -67.00 2.22
CA LEU A 30 71.36 -65.84 3.11
C LEU A 30 70.92 -64.57 2.35
N VAL A 31 71.42 -64.37 1.13
CA VAL A 31 71.01 -63.26 0.26
C VAL A 31 69.55 -63.41 -0.18
N ILE A 32 69.11 -64.61 -0.55
CA ILE A 32 67.73 -64.89 -0.95
C ILE A 32 66.76 -64.71 0.22
N ASP A 33 67.12 -65.16 1.43
CA ASP A 33 66.28 -65.00 2.62
C ASP A 33 66.19 -63.53 3.05
N ASN A 34 67.28 -62.76 2.92
CA ASN A 34 67.24 -61.32 3.13
C ASN A 34 66.42 -60.59 2.05
N ALA A 35 66.56 -60.98 0.77
CA ALA A 35 65.76 -60.43 -0.32
C ALA A 35 64.27 -60.71 -0.09
N ARG A 36 63.87 -61.93 0.25
CA ARG A 36 62.47 -62.28 0.56
C ARG A 36 61.85 -61.49 1.72
N ARG A 37 62.65 -60.96 2.65
CA ARG A 37 62.17 -60.12 3.77
C ARG A 37 61.96 -58.65 3.38
N HIS A 38 62.64 -58.19 2.34
CA HIS A 38 62.64 -56.79 1.93
C HIS A 38 61.97 -56.56 0.56
N ASP A 39 61.86 -57.60 -0.26
CA ASP A 39 61.21 -57.55 -1.55
C ASP A 39 59.69 -57.44 -1.35
N PRO A 40 59.04 -56.45 -1.99
CA PRO A 40 57.60 -56.33 -1.93
C PRO A 40 56.94 -57.57 -2.55
N LEU A 41 55.83 -58.00 -1.96
CA LEU A 41 55.02 -59.09 -2.51
C LEU A 41 54.59 -58.74 -3.95
N PRO A 42 54.44 -59.72 -4.86
CA PRO A 42 53.95 -59.48 -6.22
C PRO A 42 52.60 -58.74 -6.25
N THR A 43 51.79 -58.89 -5.20
CA THR A 43 50.48 -58.24 -5.02
C THR A 43 50.55 -56.84 -4.40
N PHE A 44 51.73 -56.34 -4.01
CA PHE A 44 51.88 -55.04 -3.34
C PHE A 44 51.28 -53.89 -4.15
N ARG A 45 51.44 -53.93 -5.48
CA ARG A 45 50.83 -52.96 -6.40
C ARG A 45 49.31 -53.01 -6.35
N GLU A 46 48.72 -54.20 -6.34
CA GLU A 46 47.26 -54.39 -6.28
C GLU A 46 46.70 -53.92 -4.94
N GLN A 47 47.40 -54.20 -3.83
CA GLN A 47 47.02 -53.74 -2.51
C GLN A 47 47.04 -52.20 -2.40
N ILE A 48 48.09 -51.54 -2.88
CA ILE A 48 48.16 -50.07 -2.93
C ILE A 48 47.04 -49.49 -3.79
N LEU A 49 46.74 -50.12 -4.93
CA LEU A 49 45.65 -49.68 -5.80
C LEU A 49 44.29 -49.81 -5.13
N LEU A 50 44.04 -50.89 -4.38
CA LEU A 50 42.81 -51.08 -3.62
C LEU A 50 42.66 -50.02 -2.53
N GLU A 51 43.70 -49.81 -1.72
CA GLU A 51 43.69 -48.78 -0.66
C GLU A 51 43.50 -47.36 -1.23
N SER A 52 44.10 -47.05 -2.37
CA SER A 52 43.92 -45.77 -3.06
C SER A 52 42.49 -45.62 -3.59
N ASN A 53 41.94 -46.66 -4.22
CA ASN A 53 40.57 -46.66 -4.72
C ASN A 53 39.55 -46.46 -3.59
N ASP A 54 39.73 -47.10 -2.44
CA ASP A 54 38.83 -46.95 -1.30
C ASP A 54 38.83 -45.52 -0.75
N LYS A 55 39.99 -44.85 -0.72
CA LYS A 55 40.09 -43.42 -0.38
C LYS A 55 39.37 -42.55 -1.41
N ILE A 56 39.56 -42.81 -2.70
CA ILE A 56 38.88 -42.07 -3.79
C ILE A 56 37.36 -42.23 -3.69
N PHE A 57 36.85 -43.45 -3.47
CA PHE A 57 35.41 -43.69 -3.34
C PHE A 57 34.82 -43.04 -2.08
N SER A 58 35.58 -42.98 -0.98
CA SER A 58 35.17 -42.29 0.24
C SER A 58 35.10 -40.78 0.04
N TYR A 59 36.11 -40.19 -0.62
CA TYR A 59 36.11 -38.79 -1.03
C TYR A 59 34.93 -38.47 -1.95
N MET A 60 34.70 -39.28 -3.00
CA MET A 60 33.56 -39.10 -3.91
C MET A 60 32.21 -39.15 -3.19
N ARG A 61 32.05 -40.05 -2.22
CA ARG A 61 30.82 -40.13 -1.40
C ARG A 61 30.62 -38.85 -0.59
N GLY A 62 31.67 -38.35 0.05
CA GLY A 62 31.63 -37.08 0.77
C GLY A 62 31.25 -35.89 -0.13
N VAL A 63 31.90 -35.76 -1.29
CA VAL A 63 31.60 -34.66 -2.24
C VAL A 63 30.17 -34.75 -2.76
N ARG A 64 29.62 -35.96 -2.98
CA ARG A 64 28.20 -36.13 -3.35
C ARG A 64 27.24 -35.60 -2.28
N GLU A 65 27.56 -35.78 -1.00
CA GLU A 65 26.73 -35.26 0.08
C GLU A 65 26.77 -33.72 0.11
N VAL A 66 27.95 -33.11 -0.07
CA VAL A 66 28.08 -31.66 -0.20
C VAL A 66 27.30 -31.12 -1.40
N VAL A 67 27.40 -31.78 -2.57
CA VAL A 67 26.63 -31.44 -3.77
C VAL A 67 25.13 -31.51 -3.52
N LYS A 68 24.66 -32.55 -2.82
CA LYS A 68 23.25 -32.68 -2.45
C LYS A 68 22.80 -31.53 -1.54
N ARG A 69 23.56 -31.23 -0.48
CA ARG A 69 23.29 -30.09 0.43
C ARG A 69 23.23 -28.75 -0.34
N LEU A 70 24.20 -28.48 -1.20
CA LEU A 70 24.23 -27.27 -2.04
C LEU A 70 23.03 -27.19 -3.02
N ARG A 71 22.56 -28.32 -3.56
CA ARG A 71 21.34 -28.37 -4.40
C ARG A 71 20.08 -28.03 -3.60
N GLU A 72 19.96 -28.53 -2.37
CA GLU A 72 18.83 -28.22 -1.48
C GLU A 72 18.83 -26.73 -1.10
N SER A 73 20.02 -26.21 -0.80
CA SER A 73 20.31 -24.80 -0.53
C SER A 73 19.93 -23.89 -1.71
N LEU A 74 20.36 -24.25 -2.93
CA LEU A 74 19.99 -23.56 -4.17
C LEU A 74 18.47 -23.62 -4.43
N GLY A 75 17.83 -24.77 -4.17
CA GLY A 75 16.39 -24.94 -4.27
C GLY A 75 15.63 -23.99 -3.33
N SER A 76 16.10 -23.88 -2.09
CA SER A 76 15.54 -23.01 -1.05
C SER A 76 15.66 -21.53 -1.43
N VAL A 77 16.83 -21.08 -1.90
CA VAL A 77 17.04 -19.70 -2.38
C VAL A 77 16.12 -19.39 -3.56
N ASN A 78 16.00 -20.29 -4.54
CA ASN A 78 15.12 -20.09 -5.68
C ASN A 78 13.63 -20.02 -5.30
N ALA A 79 13.19 -20.85 -4.35
CA ALA A 79 11.84 -20.78 -3.82
C ALA A 79 11.59 -19.43 -3.12
N GLU A 80 12.53 -18.98 -2.30
CA GLU A 80 12.42 -17.73 -1.56
C GLU A 80 12.43 -16.49 -2.47
N ILE A 81 13.25 -16.46 -3.52
CA ILE A 81 13.18 -15.43 -4.57
C ILE A 81 11.77 -15.34 -5.16
N LYS A 82 11.16 -16.48 -5.51
CA LYS A 82 9.79 -16.52 -6.05
C LYS A 82 8.77 -15.98 -5.05
N TYR A 83 8.89 -16.34 -3.78
CA TYR A 83 7.98 -15.83 -2.74
C TYR A 83 8.14 -14.33 -2.51
N LEU A 84 9.38 -13.83 -2.50
CA LEU A 84 9.68 -12.43 -2.29
C LEU A 84 9.23 -11.57 -3.49
N LEU A 85 9.33 -12.08 -4.72
CA LEU A 85 8.77 -11.42 -5.90
C LEU A 85 7.24 -11.28 -5.81
N ARG A 86 6.51 -12.32 -5.42
CA ARG A 86 5.05 -12.21 -5.21
C ARG A 86 4.70 -11.20 -4.10
N CYS A 87 5.51 -11.16 -3.05
CA CYS A 87 5.37 -10.20 -1.97
C CYS A 87 5.59 -8.77 -2.49
N LYS A 88 6.60 -8.56 -3.33
CA LYS A 88 6.88 -7.29 -4.01
C LYS A 88 5.68 -6.84 -4.86
N ASP A 89 5.12 -7.71 -5.70
CA ASP A 89 3.96 -7.38 -6.53
C ASP A 89 2.74 -6.95 -5.70
N THR A 90 2.53 -7.62 -4.56
CA THR A 90 1.44 -7.30 -3.63
C THR A 90 1.67 -5.94 -2.97
N LEU A 91 2.91 -5.65 -2.59
CA LEU A 91 3.32 -4.38 -2.02
C LEU A 91 3.17 -3.23 -3.03
N GLU A 92 3.57 -3.43 -4.28
CA GLU A 92 3.40 -2.46 -5.37
C GLU A 92 1.92 -2.16 -5.64
N LYS A 93 1.06 -3.18 -5.64
CA LYS A 93 -0.40 -2.99 -5.75
C LYS A 93 -0.96 -2.15 -4.60
N SER A 94 -0.59 -2.49 -3.36
CA SER A 94 -1.00 -1.72 -2.18
C SER A 94 -0.54 -0.26 -2.27
N PHE A 95 0.69 -0.06 -2.72
CA PHE A 95 1.25 1.27 -2.92
C PHE A 95 0.50 2.09 -3.99
N GLU A 96 0.10 1.46 -5.10
CA GLU A 96 -0.75 2.11 -6.11
C GLU A 96 -2.15 2.46 -5.58
N HIS A 97 -2.73 1.64 -4.70
CA HIS A 97 -3.99 1.99 -4.03
C HIS A 97 -3.84 3.26 -3.18
N ILE A 98 -2.76 3.37 -2.40
CA ILE A 98 -2.50 4.58 -1.61
C ILE A 98 -2.27 5.81 -2.50
N ARG A 99 -1.58 5.68 -3.63
CA ARG A 99 -1.43 6.77 -4.62
C ARG A 99 -2.78 7.21 -5.17
N LYS A 100 -3.66 6.26 -5.47
CA LYS A 100 -5.04 6.54 -5.90
C LYS A 100 -5.81 7.30 -4.83
N ASP A 101 -5.70 6.92 -3.57
CA ASP A 101 -6.40 7.59 -2.46
C ASP A 101 -5.88 9.02 -2.24
N ILE A 102 -4.57 9.25 -2.35
CA ILE A 102 -3.98 10.60 -2.31
C ILE A 102 -4.53 11.48 -3.44
N LYS A 103 -4.65 10.92 -4.65
CA LYS A 103 -5.26 11.62 -5.79
C LYS A 103 -6.72 11.94 -5.52
N LEU A 104 -7.50 10.98 -5.00
CA LEU A 104 -8.91 11.19 -4.65
C LEU A 104 -9.07 12.30 -3.60
N ASN A 105 -8.23 12.31 -2.56
CA ASN A 105 -8.21 13.37 -1.56
C ASN A 105 -7.89 14.74 -2.21
N THR A 106 -6.88 14.79 -3.07
CA THR A 106 -6.49 16.02 -3.79
C THR A 106 -7.62 16.53 -4.70
N ASP A 107 -8.28 15.64 -5.44
CA ASP A 107 -9.46 15.98 -6.26
C ASP A 107 -10.59 16.51 -5.37
N THR A 108 -10.84 15.88 -4.22
CA THR A 108 -11.86 16.32 -3.25
C THR A 108 -11.57 17.74 -2.77
N VAL A 109 -10.33 18.03 -2.35
CA VAL A 109 -9.92 19.36 -1.90
C VAL A 109 -10.06 20.39 -3.02
N ASN A 110 -9.72 20.04 -4.27
CA ASN A 110 -9.85 20.96 -5.39
C ASN A 110 -11.31 21.27 -5.71
N LEU A 111 -12.21 20.28 -5.71
CA LEU A 111 -13.63 20.53 -5.92
C LEU A 111 -14.26 21.38 -4.81
N ARG A 112 -13.77 21.29 -3.56
CA ARG A 112 -14.25 22.14 -2.45
C ARG A 112 -13.95 23.63 -2.63
N LYS A 113 -12.95 23.97 -3.46
CA LYS A 113 -12.66 25.38 -3.81
C LYS A 113 -13.77 26.02 -4.66
N ASN A 114 -14.65 25.23 -5.26
CA ASN A 114 -15.78 25.72 -6.04
C ASN A 114 -16.98 26.16 -5.18
N ARG A 115 -16.86 26.12 -3.85
CA ARG A 115 -17.88 26.67 -2.95
C ARG A 115 -18.02 28.19 -3.15
N PRO A 116 -19.22 28.76 -2.97
CA PRO A 116 -19.42 30.21 -2.99
C PRO A 116 -18.50 30.90 -1.99
N MET A 117 -18.08 32.14 -2.30
CA MET A 117 -17.10 32.89 -1.49
C MET A 117 -17.49 32.98 -0.01
N ARG A 118 -18.78 33.11 0.31
CA ARG A 118 -19.31 33.19 1.69
C ARG A 118 -19.32 31.86 2.44
N GLU A 119 -19.09 30.74 1.76
CA GLU A 119 -18.98 29.38 2.30
C GLU A 119 -17.58 28.77 2.09
N SER A 120 -16.62 29.58 1.62
CA SER A 120 -15.27 29.13 1.27
C SER A 120 -14.31 29.14 2.45
N ASP A 121 -14.73 29.63 3.61
CA ASP A 121 -13.92 29.63 4.82
C ASP A 121 -13.59 28.21 5.27
N ARG A 122 -12.42 28.07 5.88
CA ARG A 122 -11.91 26.77 6.32
C ARG A 122 -12.77 26.20 7.43
N ASP A 123 -13.26 24.99 7.23
CA ASP A 123 -14.10 24.28 8.19
C ASP A 123 -13.46 22.98 8.68
N GLU A 124 -14.19 22.24 9.52
CA GLU A 124 -13.71 20.99 10.08
C GLU A 124 -13.54 19.88 9.02
N ALA A 125 -14.36 19.86 7.97
CA ALA A 125 -14.19 18.92 6.88
C ALA A 125 -12.87 19.17 6.12
N ASP A 126 -12.42 20.42 6.04
CA ASP A 126 -11.11 20.76 5.49
C ASP A 126 -9.96 20.26 6.40
N ASN A 127 -10.13 20.30 7.72
CA ASN A 127 -9.16 19.74 8.67
C ASN A 127 -9.07 18.22 8.54
N LEU A 128 -10.20 17.53 8.42
CA LEU A 128 -10.26 16.08 8.19
C LEU A 128 -9.59 15.69 6.87
N LEU A 129 -9.83 16.43 5.79
CA LEU A 129 -9.17 16.19 4.50
C LEU A 129 -7.65 16.37 4.56
N LEU A 130 -7.17 17.37 5.31
CA LEU A 130 -5.74 17.54 5.56
C LEU A 130 -5.17 16.41 6.41
N GLY A 131 -5.93 15.93 7.40
CA GLY A 131 -5.58 14.77 8.22
C GLY A 131 -5.41 13.50 7.36
N GLU A 132 -6.42 13.16 6.55
CA GLU A 132 -6.37 12.03 5.61
C GLU A 132 -5.15 12.16 4.68
N LYS A 133 -4.88 13.35 4.14
CA LYS A 133 -3.72 13.57 3.26
C LYS A 133 -2.40 13.29 3.97
N ARG A 134 -2.24 13.69 5.24
CA ARG A 134 -1.01 13.41 6.01
C ARG A 134 -0.86 11.92 6.24
N GLU A 135 -1.91 11.26 6.73
CA GLU A 135 -1.91 9.82 7.01
C GLU A 135 -1.56 9.00 5.76
N LEU A 136 -2.18 9.31 4.61
CA LEU A 136 -1.88 8.64 3.35
C LEU A 136 -0.44 8.85 2.88
N ASN A 137 0.14 10.04 3.10
CA ASN A 137 1.55 10.29 2.78
C ASN A 137 2.50 9.53 3.72
N ASP A 138 2.13 9.36 4.99
CA ASP A 138 2.91 8.60 5.96
C ASP A 138 2.90 7.11 5.63
N ILE A 139 1.72 6.56 5.29
CA ILE A 139 1.58 5.21 4.75
C ILE A 139 2.43 5.04 3.48
N LYS A 140 2.33 5.98 2.53
CA LYS A 140 3.10 5.96 1.28
C LYS A 140 4.60 5.85 1.55
N ARG A 141 5.15 6.70 2.44
CA ARG A 141 6.57 6.65 2.81
C ARG A 141 6.97 5.32 3.45
N GLY A 142 6.10 4.76 4.30
CA GLY A 142 6.31 3.44 4.92
C GLY A 142 6.40 2.31 3.88
N LEU A 143 5.43 2.25 2.95
CA LEU A 143 5.41 1.24 1.88
C LEU A 143 6.61 1.39 0.91
N GLU A 144 7.02 2.62 0.57
CA GLU A 144 8.22 2.87 -0.24
C GLU A 144 9.49 2.37 0.44
N SER A 145 9.62 2.58 1.75
CA SER A 145 10.76 2.07 2.53
C SER A 145 10.81 0.54 2.49
N LYS A 146 9.66 -0.12 2.67
CA LYS A 146 9.55 -1.58 2.57
C LYS A 146 9.84 -2.08 1.15
N LEU A 147 9.45 -1.35 0.10
CA LEU A 147 9.76 -1.72 -1.28
C LEU A 147 11.27 -1.69 -1.54
N ARG A 148 11.98 -0.67 -1.04
CA ARG A 148 13.44 -0.60 -1.11
C ARG A 148 14.12 -1.71 -0.32
N GLN A 149 13.57 -2.14 0.82
CA GLN A 149 14.08 -3.29 1.58
C GLN A 149 13.93 -4.58 0.77
N VAL A 150 12.76 -4.82 0.17
CA VAL A 150 12.50 -5.99 -0.67
C VAL A 150 13.41 -6.03 -1.90
N GLN A 151 13.64 -4.89 -2.56
CA GLN A 151 14.56 -4.82 -3.70
C GLN A 151 16.01 -5.13 -3.33
N ARG A 152 16.47 -4.63 -2.17
CA ARG A 152 17.81 -4.97 -1.65
C ARG A 152 17.93 -6.46 -1.34
N GLN A 153 16.95 -7.03 -0.65
CA GLN A 153 16.95 -8.45 -0.31
C GLN A 153 16.92 -9.36 -1.55
N LEU A 154 16.21 -8.96 -2.61
CA LEU A 154 16.22 -9.68 -3.89
C LEU A 154 17.62 -9.68 -4.53
N SER A 155 18.37 -8.59 -4.42
CA SER A 155 19.77 -8.52 -4.88
C SER A 155 20.66 -9.45 -4.06
N GLU A 156 20.53 -9.45 -2.74
CA GLU A 156 21.27 -10.35 -1.84
C GLU A 156 20.98 -11.83 -2.14
N LEU A 157 19.72 -12.21 -2.31
CA LEU A 157 19.33 -13.56 -2.72
C LEU A 157 19.86 -13.93 -4.11
N SER A 158 19.90 -12.99 -5.05
CA SER A 158 20.48 -13.21 -6.38
C SER A 158 21.98 -13.48 -6.30
N ASN A 159 22.71 -12.72 -5.47
CA ASN A 159 24.13 -12.94 -5.25
C ASN A 159 24.40 -14.29 -4.57
N SER A 160 23.63 -14.62 -3.53
CA SER A 160 23.71 -15.93 -2.86
C SER A 160 23.42 -17.09 -3.82
N ARG A 161 22.39 -16.96 -4.68
CA ARG A 161 22.08 -17.93 -5.73
C ARG A 161 23.26 -18.15 -6.67
N SER A 162 23.87 -17.08 -7.17
CA SER A 162 25.04 -17.16 -8.07
C SER A 162 26.23 -17.83 -7.39
N ARG A 163 26.50 -17.50 -6.12
CA ARG A 163 27.58 -18.11 -5.34
C ARG A 163 27.36 -19.61 -5.13
N VAL A 164 26.19 -20.01 -4.65
CA VAL A 164 25.85 -21.43 -4.46
C VAL A 164 25.91 -22.19 -5.79
N SER A 165 25.47 -21.59 -6.90
CA SER A 165 25.58 -22.20 -8.24
C SER A 165 27.03 -22.45 -8.64
N ALA A 166 27.91 -21.45 -8.48
CA ALA A 166 29.32 -21.57 -8.83
C ALA A 166 30.03 -22.65 -8.01
N VAL A 167 29.79 -22.71 -6.70
CA VAL A 167 30.37 -23.75 -5.84
C VAL A 167 29.80 -25.12 -6.18
N LEU A 168 28.50 -25.20 -6.45
CA LEU A 168 27.86 -26.45 -6.87
C LEU A 168 28.43 -26.96 -8.19
N GLU A 169 28.68 -26.08 -9.17
CA GLU A 169 29.30 -26.42 -10.46
C GLU A 169 30.72 -26.98 -10.24
N GLU A 170 31.56 -26.28 -9.48
CA GLU A 170 32.91 -26.74 -9.12
C GLU A 170 32.88 -28.14 -8.47
N ARG A 171 31.98 -28.37 -7.50
CA ARG A 171 31.88 -29.67 -6.82
C ARG A 171 31.36 -30.78 -7.75
N ASN A 172 30.48 -30.46 -8.71
CA ASN A 172 30.03 -31.44 -9.72
C ASN A 172 31.16 -31.78 -10.70
N GLU A 173 31.96 -30.81 -11.15
CA GLU A 173 33.11 -31.04 -12.03
C GLU A 173 34.12 -32.00 -11.40
N ILE A 174 34.37 -31.88 -10.09
CA ILE A 174 35.22 -32.81 -9.33
C ILE A 174 34.66 -34.24 -9.38
N LEU A 175 33.34 -34.40 -9.23
CA LEU A 175 32.70 -35.72 -9.31
C LEU A 175 32.78 -36.32 -10.72
N GLU A 176 32.61 -35.50 -11.76
CA GLU A 176 32.75 -35.93 -13.15
C GLU A 176 34.18 -36.35 -13.45
N PHE A 177 35.16 -35.54 -13.06
CA PHE A 177 36.58 -35.84 -13.22
C PHE A 177 36.93 -37.18 -12.56
N LEU A 178 36.51 -37.40 -11.31
CA LEU A 178 36.80 -38.63 -10.58
C LEU A 178 36.07 -39.85 -11.15
N ALA A 179 34.83 -39.68 -11.62
CA ALA A 179 34.07 -40.78 -12.22
C ALA A 179 34.74 -41.34 -13.48
N VAL A 180 35.29 -40.47 -14.33
CA VAL A 180 36.04 -40.87 -15.55
C VAL A 180 37.29 -41.68 -15.19
N HIS A 181 38.04 -41.26 -14.18
CA HIS A 181 39.30 -41.92 -13.80
C HIS A 181 39.07 -43.21 -12.98
N ALA A 182 38.02 -43.26 -12.16
CA ALA A 182 37.65 -44.46 -11.41
C ALA A 182 37.06 -45.57 -12.31
N ALA A 183 36.41 -45.21 -13.43
CA ALA A 183 35.90 -46.17 -14.40
C ALA A 183 37.01 -46.88 -15.20
N ASN A 184 38.13 -46.19 -15.46
CA ASN A 184 39.30 -46.76 -16.13
C ASN A 184 40.00 -47.87 -15.32
N GLY A 185 39.76 -47.95 -14.00
CA GLY A 185 40.22 -49.04 -13.13
C GLY A 185 39.34 -50.30 -13.17
N ARG A 186 38.16 -50.27 -13.84
CA ARG A 186 37.24 -51.43 -13.91
C ARG A 186 37.56 -52.42 -15.02
N ALA A 187 38.57 -52.17 -15.85
CA ALA A 187 39.01 -53.12 -16.89
C ALA A 187 39.68 -54.40 -16.31
N TYR A 188 39.85 -54.50 -14.99
CA TYR A 188 40.50 -55.64 -14.32
C TYR A 188 39.58 -56.39 -13.33
N LYS A 189 38.26 -56.31 -13.48
CA LYS A 189 37.32 -57.11 -12.68
C LYS A 189 36.48 -58.04 -13.57
N THR A 190 37.09 -59.15 -13.98
CA THR A 190 36.37 -60.31 -14.52
C THR A 190 36.62 -61.61 -13.74
N HIS A 191 37.27 -61.59 -12.57
CA HIS A 191 37.50 -62.84 -11.82
C HIS A 191 37.35 -62.79 -10.29
N MET A 192 36.76 -61.74 -9.70
CA MET A 192 36.62 -61.67 -8.24
C MET A 192 35.25 -61.14 -7.79
N SER A 193 34.19 -61.62 -8.42
CA SER A 193 32.81 -61.18 -8.14
C SER A 193 31.89 -62.36 -7.86
N ASP A 194 32.17 -63.12 -6.81
CA ASP A 194 31.17 -63.97 -6.14
C ASP A 194 31.18 -63.87 -4.61
N ALA A 195 32.14 -63.17 -3.99
CA ALA A 195 32.25 -63.06 -2.53
C ALA A 195 31.62 -61.79 -1.91
N ILE A 196 31.15 -60.82 -2.70
CA ILE A 196 30.67 -59.51 -2.21
C ILE A 196 29.22 -59.26 -2.63
N ARG A 197 28.33 -60.22 -2.37
CA ARG A 197 26.89 -60.10 -2.69
C ARG A 197 25.95 -60.34 -1.51
N GLN A 198 26.44 -60.20 -0.27
CA GLN A 198 25.62 -60.35 0.94
C GLN A 198 25.83 -59.23 1.98
N ILE A 199 25.74 -57.96 1.57
CA ILE A 199 25.55 -56.88 2.54
C ILE A 199 24.34 -56.06 2.08
N GLY A 200 23.27 -56.17 2.87
CA GLY A 200 22.01 -55.48 2.66
C GLY A 200 22.11 -53.96 2.94
N PRO A 201 21.00 -53.24 2.77
CA PRO A 201 20.96 -51.79 2.92
C PRO A 201 20.76 -51.45 4.39
N GLU A 202 21.85 -51.27 5.13
CA GLU A 202 21.79 -50.64 6.45
C GLU A 202 22.69 -49.41 6.49
N GLU A 203 22.14 -48.39 7.14
CA GLU A 203 22.70 -47.08 7.42
C GLU A 203 24.08 -47.19 8.08
N PHE A 204 25.13 -47.02 7.29
CA PHE A 204 26.41 -46.56 7.82
C PHE A 204 26.50 -45.06 7.57
N LEU A 205 26.36 -44.27 8.64
CA LEU A 205 27.13 -43.03 8.74
C LEU A 205 28.60 -43.40 8.44
N PRO A 206 29.34 -42.62 7.64
CA PRO A 206 30.64 -43.04 7.17
C PRO A 206 31.70 -42.89 8.28
N ASP A 207 31.70 -43.82 9.24
CA ASP A 207 32.89 -44.17 10.01
C ASP A 207 33.90 -44.76 9.01
N GLY A 208 34.82 -43.92 8.53
CA GLY A 208 35.82 -44.30 7.53
C GLY A 208 36.34 -43.17 6.64
N ILE A 209 35.83 -41.94 6.75
CA ILE A 209 36.48 -40.79 6.09
C ILE A 209 37.72 -40.43 6.92
N ALA A 210 38.90 -40.61 6.35
CA ALA A 210 40.13 -40.16 6.98
C ALA A 210 40.02 -38.66 7.31
N GLU A 211 40.38 -38.26 8.53
CA GLU A 211 40.23 -36.89 9.04
C GLU A 211 40.91 -35.85 8.11
N GLU A 212 41.97 -36.28 7.42
CA GLU A 212 42.68 -35.51 6.39
C GLU A 212 41.84 -35.16 5.15
N LEU A 213 40.83 -35.97 4.80
CA LEU A 213 39.99 -35.78 3.61
C LEU A 213 38.81 -34.83 3.84
N LEU A 214 38.38 -34.64 5.09
CA LEU A 214 37.25 -33.76 5.45
C LEU A 214 37.35 -32.33 4.90
N PRO A 215 38.46 -31.58 5.08
CA PRO A 215 38.57 -30.21 4.57
C PRO A 215 38.61 -30.14 3.03
N LEU A 216 38.93 -31.26 2.37
CA LEU A 216 38.93 -31.36 0.92
C LEU A 216 37.52 -31.67 0.37
N ILE A 217 36.74 -32.44 1.13
CA ILE A 217 35.34 -32.78 0.83
C ILE A 217 34.44 -31.55 1.02
N ASP A 218 34.44 -30.97 2.22
CA ASP A 218 33.60 -29.84 2.58
C ASP A 218 34.45 -28.58 2.70
N THR A 219 34.76 -28.00 1.55
CA THR A 219 35.63 -26.82 1.47
C THR A 219 35.04 -25.64 2.23
N PRO A 220 35.89 -24.73 2.75
CA PRO A 220 35.41 -23.53 3.44
C PRO A 220 34.44 -22.73 2.58
N GLU A 221 34.65 -22.69 1.27
CA GLU A 221 33.75 -22.01 0.32
C GLU A 221 32.37 -22.68 0.20
N SER A 222 32.29 -24.02 0.31
CA SER A 222 31.03 -24.75 0.34
C SER A 222 30.26 -24.46 1.63
N GLN A 223 30.97 -24.39 2.76
CA GLN A 223 30.37 -24.08 4.05
C GLN A 223 29.88 -22.63 4.14
N THR A 224 30.65 -21.67 3.60
CA THR A 224 30.27 -20.25 3.60
C THR A 224 29.08 -20.00 2.69
N ALA A 225 29.10 -20.55 1.46
CA ALA A 225 27.98 -20.41 0.52
C ALA A 225 26.68 -20.96 1.09
N ASP A 226 26.74 -22.10 1.80
CA ASP A 226 25.57 -22.73 2.43
C ASP A 226 25.06 -21.94 3.65
N LYS A 227 25.96 -21.45 4.51
CA LYS A 227 25.56 -20.60 5.64
C LYS A 227 24.94 -19.28 5.18
N GLU A 228 25.57 -18.61 4.21
CA GLU A 228 25.08 -17.34 3.67
C GLU A 228 23.71 -17.50 3.00
N SER A 229 23.45 -18.62 2.32
CA SER A 229 22.14 -18.89 1.70
C SER A 229 21.05 -19.10 2.77
N HIS A 230 21.34 -19.83 3.85
CA HIS A 230 20.44 -20.02 4.98
C HIS A 230 20.12 -18.69 5.67
N GLU A 231 21.12 -17.85 5.91
CA GLU A 231 20.90 -16.51 6.48
C GLU A 231 20.08 -15.62 5.55
N CYS A 232 20.39 -15.59 4.25
CA CYS A 232 19.66 -14.78 3.28
C CYS A 232 18.20 -15.20 3.14
N THR A 233 17.93 -16.51 3.15
CA THR A 233 16.56 -17.05 3.10
C THR A 233 15.78 -16.75 4.38
N HIS A 234 16.42 -16.85 5.55
CA HIS A 234 15.81 -16.47 6.83
C HIS A 234 15.41 -14.99 6.85
N ARG A 235 16.34 -14.08 6.54
CA ARG A 235 16.09 -12.63 6.49
C ARG A 235 14.96 -12.28 5.50
N SER A 236 14.92 -12.97 4.34
CA SER A 236 13.83 -12.79 3.38
C SER A 236 12.47 -13.21 3.92
N SER A 237 12.40 -14.36 4.61
CA SER A 237 11.17 -14.84 5.23
C SER A 237 10.63 -13.86 6.27
N GLU A 238 11.50 -13.33 7.12
CA GLU A 238 11.15 -12.30 8.11
C GLU A 238 10.63 -11.03 7.43
N LEU A 239 11.34 -10.55 6.40
CA LEU A 239 10.93 -9.37 5.64
C LEU A 239 9.55 -9.55 4.98
N ARG A 240 9.25 -10.73 4.43
CA ARG A 240 7.92 -11.03 3.87
C ARG A 240 6.83 -10.92 4.93
N ARG A 241 7.08 -11.40 6.14
CA ARG A 241 6.12 -11.28 7.26
C ARG A 241 5.89 -9.83 7.63
N GLU A 242 6.96 -9.03 7.74
CA GLU A 242 6.85 -7.60 8.03
C GLU A 242 6.10 -6.83 6.93
N VAL A 243 6.38 -7.12 5.66
CA VAL A 243 5.70 -6.50 4.52
C VAL A 243 4.21 -6.82 4.54
N LYS A 244 3.85 -8.08 4.83
CA LYS A 244 2.44 -8.50 4.95
C LYS A 244 1.71 -7.73 6.05
N LEU A 245 2.34 -7.56 7.22
CA LEU A 245 1.79 -6.77 8.31
C LEU A 245 1.65 -5.30 7.92
N ALA A 246 2.69 -4.71 7.32
CA ALA A 246 2.67 -3.32 6.89
C ALA A 246 1.58 -3.03 5.84
N ILE A 247 1.31 -3.97 4.92
CA ILE A 247 0.19 -3.86 3.97
C ILE A 247 -1.16 -3.90 4.70
N GLY A 248 -1.32 -4.80 5.67
CA GLY A 248 -2.54 -4.89 6.49
C GLY A 248 -2.81 -3.59 7.25
N ASP A 249 -1.81 -3.10 7.96
CA ASP A 249 -1.89 -1.86 8.73
C ASP A 249 -2.14 -0.64 7.84
N ALA A 250 -1.51 -0.59 6.66
CA ALA A 250 -1.75 0.45 5.67
C ALA A 250 -3.21 0.44 5.19
N HIS A 251 -3.77 -0.73 4.94
CA HIS A 251 -5.16 -0.85 4.49
C HIS A 251 -6.15 -0.39 5.55
N VAL A 252 -5.97 -0.81 6.80
CA VAL A 252 -6.84 -0.39 7.92
C VAL A 252 -6.76 1.12 8.11
N ARG A 253 -5.55 1.68 8.28
CA ARG A 253 -5.40 3.12 8.51
C ARG A 253 -5.92 3.97 7.36
N ALA A 254 -5.68 3.57 6.10
CA ALA A 254 -6.19 4.29 4.95
C ALA A 254 -7.73 4.26 4.91
N LYS A 255 -8.33 3.10 5.22
CA LYS A 255 -9.78 2.94 5.29
C LYS A 255 -10.39 3.80 6.39
N ASP A 256 -9.84 3.77 7.59
CA ASP A 256 -10.32 4.55 8.73
C ASP A 256 -10.23 6.05 8.45
N ALA A 257 -9.11 6.51 7.89
CA ALA A 257 -8.95 7.90 7.46
C ALA A 257 -9.99 8.31 6.40
N HIS A 258 -10.28 7.42 5.45
CA HIS A 258 -11.27 7.65 4.41
C HIS A 258 -12.71 7.73 4.96
N GLU A 259 -13.06 6.84 5.87
CA GLU A 259 -14.37 6.78 6.54
C GLU A 259 -14.59 8.03 7.39
N ASN A 260 -13.61 8.44 8.20
CA ASN A 260 -13.67 9.66 9.01
C ASN A 260 -13.96 10.91 8.16
N VAL A 261 -13.30 11.05 7.00
CA VAL A 261 -13.57 12.18 6.09
C VAL A 261 -14.96 12.09 5.47
N ASN A 262 -15.40 10.89 5.06
CA ASN A 262 -16.72 10.73 4.47
C ASN A 262 -17.82 11.06 5.48
N ASP A 263 -17.67 10.65 6.73
CA ASP A 263 -18.60 10.95 7.81
C ASP A 263 -18.64 12.45 8.11
N GLY A 264 -17.47 13.10 8.19
CA GLY A 264 -17.38 14.55 8.33
C GLY A 264 -18.02 15.33 7.18
N LEU A 265 -17.82 14.89 5.93
CA LEU A 265 -18.49 15.50 4.78
C LEU A 265 -20.00 15.26 4.79
N MET A 266 -20.46 14.06 5.17
CA MET A 266 -21.90 13.78 5.30
C MET A 266 -22.56 14.62 6.40
N GLN A 267 -21.88 14.78 7.54
CA GLN A 267 -22.33 15.67 8.61
C GLN A 267 -22.42 17.11 8.10
N LYS A 268 -21.39 17.61 7.40
CA LYS A 268 -21.40 18.96 6.83
C LYS A 268 -22.55 19.17 5.84
N VAL A 269 -22.84 18.18 4.99
CA VAL A 269 -24.00 18.21 4.09
C VAL A 269 -25.29 18.30 4.90
N ALA A 270 -25.46 17.45 5.92
CA ALA A 270 -26.66 17.45 6.76
C ALA A 270 -26.88 18.81 7.44
N GLU A 271 -25.84 19.36 8.06
CA GLU A 271 -25.88 20.69 8.69
C GLU A 271 -26.29 21.77 7.69
N THR A 272 -25.69 21.78 6.50
CA THR A 272 -25.98 22.79 5.45
C THR A 272 -27.42 22.68 4.95
N VAL A 273 -27.95 21.45 4.79
CA VAL A 273 -29.36 21.20 4.44
C VAL A 273 -30.30 21.69 5.54
N THR A 274 -29.98 21.48 6.83
CA THR A 274 -30.84 22.01 7.91
C THR A 274 -30.87 23.55 7.93
N LEU A 275 -29.74 24.20 7.62
CA LEU A 275 -29.67 25.66 7.51
C LEU A 275 -30.47 26.16 6.30
N GLU A 276 -30.39 25.47 5.17
CA GLU A 276 -31.20 25.76 3.99
C GLU A 276 -32.70 25.74 4.32
N GLN A 277 -33.18 24.70 5.00
CA GLN A 277 -34.57 24.60 5.42
C GLN A 277 -35.00 25.74 6.37
N LYS A 278 -34.13 26.11 7.32
CA LYS A 278 -34.38 27.25 8.23
C LYS A 278 -34.45 28.57 7.47
N LEU A 279 -33.58 28.78 6.48
CA LEU A 279 -33.58 29.97 5.62
C LEU A 279 -34.84 30.05 4.75
N ASP A 280 -35.29 28.94 4.18
CA ASP A 280 -36.54 28.87 3.41
C ASP A 280 -37.76 29.23 4.28
N LEU A 281 -37.82 28.71 5.51
CA LEU A 281 -38.86 29.06 6.48
C LEU A 281 -38.80 30.55 6.87
N ALA A 282 -37.62 31.09 7.15
CA ALA A 282 -37.43 32.50 7.49
C ALA A 282 -37.84 33.42 6.34
N ARG A 283 -37.45 33.07 5.10
CA ARG A 283 -37.86 33.75 3.87
C ARG A 283 -39.38 33.75 3.71
N GLY A 284 -40.05 32.62 3.96
CA GLY A 284 -41.51 32.51 3.93
C GLY A 284 -42.21 33.41 4.96
N LYS A 285 -41.71 33.42 6.21
CA LYS A 285 -42.20 34.32 7.28
C LYS A 285 -42.00 35.78 6.91
N ASN A 286 -40.84 36.14 6.37
CA ASN A 286 -40.53 37.50 5.93
C ASN A 286 -41.48 37.95 4.80
N ARG A 287 -41.75 37.10 3.81
CA ARG A 287 -42.74 37.38 2.76
C ARG A 287 -44.14 37.64 3.33
N LYS A 288 -44.57 36.83 4.30
CA LYS A 288 -45.86 37.02 4.99
C LYS A 288 -45.91 38.35 5.75
N ALA A 289 -44.81 38.74 6.41
CA ALA A 289 -44.70 39.99 7.14
C ALA A 289 -44.79 41.20 6.20
N VAL A 290 -44.08 41.17 5.06
CA VAL A 290 -44.18 42.21 4.01
C VAL A 290 -45.62 42.40 3.57
N HIS A 291 -46.31 41.33 3.15
CA HIS A 291 -47.70 41.44 2.71
C HIS A 291 -48.67 41.88 3.82
N LYS A 292 -48.43 41.49 5.07
CA LYS A 292 -49.24 41.95 6.21
C LYS A 292 -49.08 43.47 6.39
N LEU A 293 -47.85 43.97 6.29
CA LEU A 293 -47.53 45.38 6.48
C LEU A 293 -47.97 46.24 5.29
N GLU A 294 -47.83 45.75 4.06
CA GLU A 294 -48.39 46.39 2.85
C GLU A 294 -49.89 46.57 2.98
N ARG A 295 -50.62 45.52 3.39
CA ARG A 295 -52.08 45.62 3.63
C ARG A 295 -52.41 46.62 4.72
N HIS A 296 -51.66 46.62 5.83
CA HIS A 296 -51.86 47.61 6.90
C HIS A 296 -51.62 49.02 6.40
N LYS A 297 -50.53 49.26 5.67
CA LYS A 297 -50.21 50.56 5.05
C LYS A 297 -51.36 51.03 4.14
N ASN A 298 -51.86 50.17 3.25
CA ASN A 298 -52.96 50.52 2.33
C ASN A 298 -54.26 50.87 3.08
N LEU A 299 -54.58 50.14 4.16
CA LEU A 299 -55.72 50.47 5.02
C LEU A 299 -55.53 51.82 5.73
N THR A 300 -54.33 52.09 6.23
CA THR A 300 -53.99 53.36 6.89
C THR A 300 -54.00 54.53 5.88
N GLU A 301 -53.53 54.32 4.64
CA GLU A 301 -53.62 55.29 3.54
C GLU A 301 -55.08 55.59 3.20
N THR A 302 -55.93 54.57 3.12
CA THR A 302 -57.37 54.73 2.87
C THR A 302 -58.05 55.48 4.02
N ALA A 303 -57.75 55.12 5.27
CA ALA A 303 -58.24 55.81 6.46
C ALA A 303 -57.79 57.28 6.49
N LYS A 304 -56.55 57.56 6.10
CA LYS A 304 -56.04 58.93 5.98
C LYS A 304 -56.79 59.70 4.90
N GLY A 305 -57.06 59.10 3.74
CA GLY A 305 -57.89 59.71 2.68
C GLY A 305 -59.30 60.08 3.17
N TYR A 306 -59.93 59.24 3.99
CA TYR A 306 -61.23 59.56 4.61
C TYR A 306 -61.15 60.71 5.62
N VAL A 307 -60.05 60.82 6.38
CA VAL A 307 -59.84 61.89 7.37
C VAL A 307 -59.52 63.21 6.66
N ASP A 308 -58.73 63.16 5.60
CA ASP A 308 -58.32 64.34 4.84
C ASP A 308 -59.50 64.92 4.06
N GLY A 309 -60.32 64.09 3.40
CA GLY A 309 -61.52 64.53 2.65
C GLY A 309 -61.37 64.37 1.12
N PRO A 310 -62.38 64.71 0.31
CA PRO A 310 -62.42 64.40 -1.13
C PRO A 310 -61.64 65.38 -2.00
N GLU A 311 -60.58 64.91 -2.68
CA GLU A 311 -59.58 65.72 -3.42
C GLU A 311 -60.11 66.65 -4.54
N SER A 312 -61.37 66.52 -4.99
CA SER A 312 -61.99 67.32 -6.06
C SER A 312 -63.25 68.03 -5.59
N GLN A 313 -63.48 69.26 -6.07
CA GLN A 313 -64.69 70.05 -5.81
C GLN A 313 -65.97 69.38 -6.32
N GLU A 314 -65.88 68.48 -7.30
CA GLU A 314 -67.04 67.76 -7.83
C GLU A 314 -67.60 66.73 -6.83
N ASN A 315 -66.83 66.35 -5.80
CA ASN A 315 -67.19 65.34 -4.79
C ASN A 315 -67.74 65.93 -3.47
N LEU A 316 -68.17 67.21 -3.49
CA LEU A 316 -68.65 67.99 -2.34
C LEU A 316 -69.81 67.34 -1.58
N THR A 317 -70.64 66.53 -2.24
CA THR A 317 -71.87 65.97 -1.65
C THR A 317 -71.63 64.87 -0.61
N THR A 318 -70.38 64.41 -0.41
CA THR A 318 -70.10 63.25 0.46
C THR A 318 -69.13 63.44 1.64
N ARG A 319 -68.49 64.62 1.84
CA ARG A 319 -67.86 65.10 3.11
C ARG A 319 -66.96 66.30 2.82
N GLU A 320 -67.05 67.38 3.60
CA GLU A 320 -66.42 68.68 3.27
C GLU A 320 -65.03 68.88 3.94
N TYR A 321 -64.08 69.52 3.23
CA TYR A 321 -62.75 69.90 3.77
C TYR A 321 -62.81 71.08 4.77
N MET A 322 -61.86 71.11 5.72
CA MET A 322 -61.78 72.11 6.82
C MET A 322 -60.95 73.37 6.51
N ASN A 323 -60.33 73.48 5.33
CA ASN A 323 -59.60 74.67 4.88
C ASN A 323 -60.49 75.73 4.20
N ARG A 324 -61.81 75.50 4.14
CA ARG A 324 -62.78 76.41 3.52
C ARG A 324 -62.85 77.78 4.21
N PRO A 325 -63.14 78.86 3.45
CA PRO A 325 -63.30 80.21 4.01
C PRO A 325 -64.30 80.28 5.17
N LEU A 326 -65.41 79.55 5.10
CA LEU A 326 -66.46 79.52 6.15
C LEU A 326 -65.98 79.06 7.53
N VAL A 327 -65.15 78.00 7.60
CA VAL A 327 -64.57 77.50 8.87
C VAL A 327 -63.53 78.48 9.41
N LYS A 328 -62.77 79.12 8.51
CA LYS A 328 -61.84 80.21 8.86
C LYS A 328 -62.57 81.44 9.40
N THR A 329 -63.74 81.78 8.85
CA THR A 329 -64.59 82.87 9.37
C THR A 329 -65.18 82.52 10.73
N TYR A 330 -65.62 81.27 10.92
CA TYR A 330 -66.12 80.80 12.23
C TYR A 330 -65.02 80.83 13.31
N HIS A 331 -63.77 80.50 12.96
CA HIS A 331 -62.62 80.62 13.87
C HIS A 331 -62.24 82.07 14.24
N ARG A 332 -62.76 83.08 13.52
CA ARG A 332 -62.51 84.50 13.85
C ARG A 332 -63.46 85.04 14.93
N HIS A 333 -64.49 84.29 15.32
CA HIS A 333 -65.39 84.70 16.41
C HIS A 333 -64.78 84.38 17.78
N PRO A 334 -64.80 85.34 18.74
CA PRO A 334 -64.35 85.07 20.09
C PRO A 334 -65.27 84.03 20.77
N ASN A 335 -64.66 83.08 21.50
CA ASN A 335 -65.29 81.96 22.23
C ASN A 335 -65.73 80.71 21.44
N THR A 336 -65.38 80.57 20.15
CA THR A 336 -65.65 79.34 19.40
C THR A 336 -64.38 78.50 19.20
N THR A 337 -64.10 77.56 20.11
CA THR A 337 -63.07 76.52 19.88
C THR A 337 -63.72 75.24 19.35
N ILE A 338 -63.67 75.01 18.05
CA ILE A 338 -64.06 73.70 17.50
C ILE A 338 -62.97 72.70 17.89
N THR A 339 -63.15 71.96 18.98
CA THR A 339 -62.18 70.94 19.44
C THR A 339 -62.00 69.81 18.42
N ASP A 340 -63.01 69.57 17.60
CA ASP A 340 -63.04 68.48 16.62
C ASP A 340 -62.05 68.70 15.46
N THR A 341 -61.79 69.95 15.06
CA THR A 341 -60.79 70.24 14.01
C THR A 341 -59.39 69.89 14.46
N ARG A 342 -59.02 70.21 15.70
CA ARG A 342 -57.72 69.82 16.29
C ARG A 342 -57.59 68.30 16.40
N ARG A 343 -58.67 67.59 16.71
CA ARG A 343 -58.68 66.11 16.78
C ARG A 343 -58.50 65.47 15.40
N ILE A 344 -59.13 66.00 14.37
CA ILE A 344 -58.99 65.54 12.96
C ILE A 344 -57.58 65.79 12.43
N ILE A 345 -57.02 67.00 12.63
CA ILE A 345 -55.64 67.32 12.21
C ILE A 345 -54.64 66.41 12.93
N ARG A 346 -54.82 66.18 14.23
CA ARG A 346 -53.99 65.26 15.00
C ARG A 346 -54.11 63.82 14.48
N ALA A 347 -55.32 63.36 14.15
CA ALA A 347 -55.56 62.04 13.59
C ALA A 347 -54.87 61.88 12.22
N SER A 348 -55.02 62.86 11.31
CA SER A 348 -54.34 62.87 10.00
C SER A 348 -52.83 62.83 10.14
N THR A 349 -52.26 63.65 11.05
CA THR A 349 -50.83 63.65 11.34
C THR A 349 -50.34 62.30 11.87
N THR A 350 -51.09 61.69 12.79
CA THR A 350 -50.76 60.38 13.37
C THR A 350 -50.81 59.27 12.31
N LEU A 351 -51.83 59.29 11.44
CA LEU A 351 -51.93 58.35 10.31
C LEU A 351 -50.78 58.56 9.32
N GLY A 352 -50.39 59.81 9.04
CA GLY A 352 -49.23 60.14 8.22
C GLY A 352 -47.91 59.56 8.77
N ILE A 353 -47.68 59.70 10.07
CA ILE A 353 -46.51 59.09 10.75
C ILE A 353 -46.55 57.56 10.63
N SER A 354 -47.72 56.95 10.88
CA SER A 354 -47.89 55.49 10.80
C SER A 354 -47.65 54.93 9.38
N ILE A 355 -48.04 55.65 8.33
CA ILE A 355 -47.76 55.28 6.93
C ILE A 355 -46.25 55.33 6.67
N GLU A 356 -45.56 56.39 7.10
CA GLU A 356 -44.12 56.55 6.91
C GLU A 356 -43.32 55.49 7.68
N GLU A 357 -43.73 55.17 8.92
CA GLU A 357 -43.17 54.06 9.70
C GLU A 357 -43.40 52.71 9.00
N SER A 358 -44.61 52.48 8.48
CA SER A 358 -44.92 51.28 7.72
C SER A 358 -44.07 51.18 6.45
N ARG A 359 -43.81 52.29 5.74
CA ARG A 359 -42.93 52.33 4.57
C ARG A 359 -41.49 51.93 4.93
N LYS A 360 -40.91 52.55 5.96
CA LYS A 360 -39.56 52.21 6.46
C LYS A 360 -39.46 50.74 6.87
N ASN A 361 -40.48 50.23 7.56
CA ASN A 361 -40.53 48.83 7.98
C ASN A 361 -40.63 47.87 6.79
N ILE A 362 -41.38 48.21 5.73
CA ILE A 362 -41.41 47.43 4.48
C ILE A 362 -40.03 47.42 3.83
N GLU A 363 -39.37 48.58 3.70
CA GLU A 363 -38.03 48.70 3.12
C GLU A 363 -37.01 47.80 3.86
N MET A 364 -37.04 47.81 5.20
CA MET A 364 -36.22 46.93 6.03
C MET A 364 -36.49 45.44 5.77
N LEU A 365 -37.77 45.05 5.69
CA LEU A 365 -38.16 43.66 5.40
C LEU A 365 -37.77 43.23 3.97
N VAL A 366 -37.84 44.13 2.99
CA VAL A 366 -37.40 43.87 1.61
C VAL A 366 -35.88 43.71 1.56
N ALA A 367 -35.11 44.54 2.26
CA ALA A 367 -33.66 44.38 2.38
C ALA A 367 -33.30 43.03 3.04
N ALA A 368 -34.00 42.66 4.11
CA ALA A 368 -33.83 41.35 4.76
C ALA A 368 -34.19 40.18 3.84
N LYS A 369 -35.25 40.30 3.02
CA LYS A 369 -35.62 39.31 1.99
C LYS A 369 -34.49 39.07 1.01
N ASN A 370 -33.86 40.14 0.52
CA ASN A 370 -32.79 40.04 -0.46
C ASN A 370 -31.55 39.37 0.14
N LYS A 371 -31.21 39.69 1.40
CA LYS A 371 -30.14 39.00 2.15
C LYS A 371 -30.44 37.50 2.31
N LEU A 372 -31.64 37.15 2.76
CA LEU A 372 -32.05 35.74 2.91
C LEU A 372 -32.02 34.96 1.58
N ASN A 373 -32.40 35.60 0.48
CA ASN A 373 -32.32 34.98 -0.85
C ASN A 373 -30.87 34.74 -1.29
N ALA A 374 -29.97 35.68 -1.04
CA ALA A 374 -28.55 35.52 -1.32
C ALA A 374 -27.95 34.37 -0.48
N ASP A 375 -28.22 34.35 0.83
CA ASP A 375 -27.78 33.29 1.74
C ASP A 375 -28.29 31.92 1.29
N LEU A 376 -29.57 31.82 0.92
CA LEU A 376 -30.16 30.58 0.44
C LEU A 376 -29.51 30.09 -0.86
N LYS A 377 -29.20 30.99 -1.80
CA LYS A 377 -28.52 30.66 -3.05
C LYS A 377 -27.14 30.08 -2.79
N ASP A 378 -26.36 30.74 -1.91
CA ASP A 378 -25.01 30.30 -1.56
C ASP A 378 -25.05 28.94 -0.82
N LYS A 379 -25.97 28.77 0.14
CA LYS A 379 -26.14 27.50 0.86
C LYS A 379 -26.54 26.35 -0.07
N ARG A 380 -27.42 26.57 -1.05
CA ARG A 380 -27.78 25.55 -2.05
C ARG A 380 -26.61 25.15 -2.93
N ALA A 381 -25.82 26.12 -3.38
CA ALA A 381 -24.62 25.84 -4.17
C ALA A 381 -23.58 25.06 -3.34
N ALA A 382 -23.37 25.42 -2.08
CA ALA A 382 -22.48 24.69 -1.17
C ALA A 382 -22.96 23.24 -0.94
N THR A 383 -24.24 23.04 -0.64
CA THR A 383 -24.84 21.70 -0.49
C THR A 383 -24.64 20.86 -1.76
N ALA A 384 -24.87 21.43 -2.95
CA ALA A 384 -24.70 20.72 -4.21
C ALA A 384 -23.26 20.23 -4.41
N THR A 385 -22.28 21.11 -4.13
CA THR A 385 -20.85 20.78 -4.18
C THR A 385 -20.51 19.67 -3.19
N ASP A 386 -20.89 19.81 -1.91
CA ASP A 386 -20.55 18.82 -0.88
C ASP A 386 -21.22 17.46 -1.13
N THR A 387 -22.45 17.46 -1.65
CA THR A 387 -23.14 16.22 -2.05
C THR A 387 -22.44 15.55 -3.24
N ALA A 388 -21.94 16.33 -4.21
CA ALA A 388 -21.18 15.80 -5.34
C ALA A 388 -19.86 15.19 -4.88
N LEU A 389 -19.19 15.77 -3.88
CA LEU A 389 -17.96 15.25 -3.28
C LEU A 389 -18.17 13.90 -2.61
N VAL A 390 -19.20 13.76 -1.77
CA VAL A 390 -19.54 12.48 -1.13
C VAL A 390 -19.79 11.40 -2.19
N ARG A 391 -20.49 11.74 -3.29
CA ARG A 391 -20.72 10.81 -4.41
C ARG A 391 -19.43 10.44 -5.14
N LEU A 392 -18.57 11.42 -5.42
CA LEU A 392 -17.27 11.21 -6.07
C LEU A 392 -16.42 10.23 -5.26
N ARG A 393 -16.30 10.48 -3.94
CA ARG A 393 -15.53 9.64 -3.03
C ARG A 393 -16.07 8.23 -2.97
N ARG A 394 -17.38 8.04 -2.81
CA ARG A 394 -18.02 6.71 -2.84
C ARG A 394 -17.77 5.95 -4.15
N ARG A 395 -17.85 6.63 -5.30
CA ARG A 395 -17.61 6.01 -6.62
C ARG A 395 -16.15 5.59 -6.78
N ARG A 396 -15.20 6.41 -6.31
CA ARG A 396 -13.76 6.20 -6.52
C ARG A 396 -13.06 5.45 -5.39
N ALA A 397 -13.74 5.20 -4.26
CA ALA A 397 -13.22 4.46 -3.11
C ALA A 397 -12.86 3.01 -3.43
N SER A 398 -13.50 2.39 -4.43
CA SER A 398 -13.16 1.01 -4.81
C SER A 398 -11.82 0.96 -5.54
N HIS A 399 -10.83 0.28 -4.95
CA HIS A 399 -9.52 0.04 -5.56
C HIS A 399 -9.53 -0.95 -6.75
N ARG A 400 -10.68 -1.57 -7.05
CA ARG A 400 -10.85 -2.49 -8.19
C ARG A 400 -10.71 -1.80 -9.54
N TRP A 401 -11.02 -0.50 -9.60
CA TRP A 401 -10.97 0.28 -10.83
C TRP A 401 -9.64 1.03 -10.92
N VAL A 402 -8.85 0.74 -11.96
CA VAL A 402 -7.67 1.55 -12.30
C VAL A 402 -8.16 2.96 -12.61
N MET A 403 -7.41 3.99 -12.19
CA MET A 403 -7.74 5.36 -12.56
C MET A 403 -7.57 5.49 -14.07
N ASP A 404 -8.68 5.38 -14.81
CA ASP A 404 -8.70 5.85 -16.19
C ASP A 404 -8.22 7.32 -16.18
N LYS A 405 -7.43 7.69 -17.19
CA LYS A 405 -7.03 9.08 -17.45
C LYS A 405 -8.22 9.99 -17.79
N VAL A 406 -9.44 9.57 -17.47
CA VAL A 406 -10.67 10.32 -17.68
C VAL A 406 -10.69 11.41 -16.61
N THR A 407 -10.46 12.63 -17.11
CA THR A 407 -10.74 13.90 -16.44
C THR A 407 -12.09 13.85 -15.72
N ALA A 408 -12.24 14.63 -14.66
CA ALA A 408 -13.49 14.73 -13.92
C ALA A 408 -14.69 14.76 -14.88
N ASP A 409 -15.64 13.86 -14.66
CA ASP A 409 -16.82 13.71 -15.51
C ASP A 409 -17.41 15.11 -15.77
N PRO A 410 -17.55 15.55 -17.04
CA PRO A 410 -17.96 16.92 -17.35
C PRO A 410 -19.35 17.25 -16.80
N THR A 411 -20.12 16.25 -16.38
CA THR A 411 -21.37 16.43 -15.65
C THR A 411 -21.18 16.92 -14.21
N ILE A 412 -20.08 16.57 -13.55
CA ILE A 412 -19.73 17.00 -12.19
C ILE A 412 -19.17 18.44 -12.21
N GLU A 413 -18.31 18.76 -13.18
CA GLU A 413 -17.87 20.15 -13.40
C GLU A 413 -19.03 21.05 -13.80
N LYS A 414 -19.93 20.59 -14.68
CA LYS A 414 -21.15 21.32 -15.02
C LYS A 414 -22.06 21.52 -13.80
N ALA A 415 -22.26 20.51 -12.96
CA ALA A 415 -23.07 20.65 -11.73
C ALA A 415 -22.46 21.64 -10.72
N ALA A 416 -21.13 21.75 -10.66
CA ALA A 416 -20.44 22.74 -9.82
C ALA A 416 -20.43 24.16 -10.42
N THR A 417 -20.55 24.29 -11.74
CA THR A 417 -20.51 25.58 -12.47
C THR A 417 -21.87 26.07 -12.96
N THR A 418 -22.95 25.30 -12.80
CA THR A 418 -24.27 25.77 -13.21
C THR A 418 -24.73 26.87 -12.27
N SER A 419 -24.67 28.12 -12.77
CA SER A 419 -25.48 29.22 -12.25
C SER A 419 -26.93 28.75 -12.18
N TRP A 420 -27.45 28.59 -10.97
CA TRP A 420 -28.87 28.37 -10.72
C TRP A 420 -29.61 29.58 -11.30
N ARG A 421 -30.08 29.44 -12.54
CA ARG A 421 -31.02 30.39 -13.13
C ARG A 421 -32.30 30.32 -12.31
N ASP A 422 -32.79 31.49 -11.94
CA ASP A 422 -34.13 31.68 -11.41
C ASP A 422 -35.14 30.91 -12.28
N ALA A 423 -35.75 29.87 -11.73
CA ALA A 423 -36.95 29.28 -12.30
C ALA A 423 -37.71 28.57 -11.19
N GLY A 424 -38.98 28.94 -11.03
CA GLY A 424 -39.95 28.30 -10.13
C GLY A 424 -40.32 26.87 -10.56
N SER A 425 -39.33 26.00 -10.72
CA SER A 425 -39.51 24.58 -10.96
C SER A 425 -39.08 23.83 -9.71
N HIS A 426 -40.05 23.37 -8.93
CA HIS A 426 -39.79 22.32 -7.95
C HIS A 426 -39.30 21.08 -8.71
N PRO A 427 -38.24 20.39 -8.27
CA PRO A 427 -37.92 19.08 -8.82
C PRO A 427 -39.13 18.18 -8.57
N ARG A 428 -39.76 17.69 -9.64
CA ARG A 428 -40.79 16.65 -9.56
C ARG A 428 -40.16 15.44 -8.90
N MET A 429 -40.51 15.24 -7.63
CA MET A 429 -40.27 13.99 -6.92
C MET A 429 -40.89 12.86 -7.74
N PHE A 430 -40.05 11.86 -8.05
CA PHE A 430 -40.36 10.49 -8.44
C PHE A 430 -41.84 10.17 -8.70
N VAL A 431 -42.21 10.05 -9.97
CA VAL A 431 -43.32 9.17 -10.37
C VAL A 431 -42.71 7.77 -10.52
N LYS A 432 -43.13 6.86 -9.64
CA LYS A 432 -42.86 5.42 -9.79
C LYS A 432 -43.41 4.94 -11.13
N LYS A 433 -42.58 4.24 -11.90
CA LYS A 433 -43.02 3.16 -12.78
C LYS A 433 -42.27 1.91 -12.38
#